data_AF-S7KKR7-F1
#
_entry.id   AF-S7KKR7-F1
#
_cell.length_a   1.000
_cell.length_b   1.000
_cell.length_c   1.000
_cell.angle_alpha   90.00
_cell.angle_beta   90.00
_cell.angle_gamma   90.00
#
_symmetry.space_group_name_H-M   'P 1'
#
loop_
_entity.id
_entity.type
_entity.pdbx_description
1 polymer ?
#
loop_
_entity_poly.entity_id
_entity_poly.type
_entity_poly.pdbx_seq_one_letter_code
_entity_poly.pdbx_strand_id
1 'polypeptide(L)'
;MKEQGLELTFNLNKVSFEELERNRIAQGNHDEIIFPVPQDWKKVLIPFGDTNTYVNLNDPQADFLRLLFLKREFIPLNLNLPVLLFFPIKNSKTINPQLYTLEPSPPLILNRGIYQIDVPLYAKDVSKLFLDVVKNNIALTIVMSPPHKNNTINWAIEFIDEKTLENRFVEAIMAQEHGILHDFALIDETSIRHRFREYLRKLSLFLKDGSPLDLSAEISGNKVFIIFEDKKEKVASKPN
;
A
#
# COMPACT_ATOMS: atom_id res chain seq x y z
N MET A 1 -8.08 -19.87 32.55
CA MET A 1 -8.76 -20.20 31.27
C MET A 1 -9.53 -19.06 30.63
N LYS A 2 -9.97 -18.01 31.36
CA LYS A 2 -10.50 -16.78 30.73
C LYS A 2 -9.47 -16.00 29.88
N GLU A 3 -8.18 -16.38 29.93
CA GLU A 3 -7.07 -15.60 29.38
C GLU A 3 -6.47 -16.16 28.08
N GLN A 4 -6.83 -17.38 27.68
CA GLN A 4 -6.41 -17.96 26.40
C GLN A 4 -7.68 -18.27 25.61
N GLY A 5 -8.02 -17.40 24.66
CA GLY A 5 -9.18 -17.58 23.79
C GLY A 5 -9.10 -18.86 22.95
N LEU A 6 -10.23 -19.25 22.36
CA LEU A 6 -10.28 -20.35 21.40
C LEU A 6 -9.81 -19.86 20.03
N GLU A 7 -8.95 -20.63 19.36
CA GLU A 7 -8.48 -20.31 18.01
C GLU A 7 -9.45 -20.84 16.95
N LEU A 8 -9.77 -19.99 15.96
CA LEU A 8 -10.58 -20.35 14.80
C LEU A 8 -9.70 -20.34 13.55
N THR A 9 -9.53 -21.50 12.91
CA THR A 9 -8.69 -21.64 11.70
C THR A 9 -9.56 -21.90 10.48
N PHE A 10 -9.44 -21.04 9.46
CA PHE A 10 -10.12 -21.22 8.18
C PHE A 10 -9.22 -21.88 7.13
N ASN A 11 -9.74 -22.89 6.44
CA ASN A 11 -9.05 -23.50 5.30
C ASN A 11 -9.43 -22.77 4.00
N LEU A 12 -8.58 -21.82 3.59
CA LEU A 12 -8.82 -21.01 2.38
C LEU A 12 -8.75 -21.80 1.07
N ASN A 13 -8.19 -23.02 1.06
CA ASN A 13 -8.16 -23.87 -0.15
C ASN A 13 -9.56 -24.34 -0.60
N LYS A 14 -10.58 -24.15 0.26
CA LYS A 14 -11.97 -24.46 -0.07
C LYS A 14 -12.67 -23.32 -0.81
N VAL A 15 -12.08 -22.13 -0.88
CA VAL A 15 -12.63 -21.00 -1.65
C VAL A 15 -12.23 -21.16 -3.11
N SER A 16 -13.20 -21.32 -4.01
CA SER A 16 -12.92 -21.48 -5.45
C SER A 16 -12.76 -20.13 -6.15
N PHE A 17 -12.01 -20.11 -7.25
CA PHE A 17 -11.86 -18.91 -8.07
C PHE A 17 -13.21 -18.46 -8.65
N GLU A 18 -14.03 -19.41 -9.11
CA GLU A 18 -15.35 -19.12 -9.68
C GLU A 18 -16.29 -18.49 -8.64
N GLU A 19 -16.18 -18.91 -7.38
CA GLU A 19 -16.95 -18.32 -6.28
C GLU A 19 -16.51 -16.89 -5.98
N LEU A 20 -15.20 -16.64 -5.92
CA LEU A 20 -14.66 -15.29 -5.78
C LEU A 20 -15.08 -14.39 -6.95
N GLU A 21 -15.02 -14.90 -8.19
CA GLU A 21 -15.38 -14.13 -9.37
C GLU A 21 -16.88 -13.79 -9.42
N ARG A 22 -17.76 -14.74 -9.05
CA ARG A 22 -19.20 -14.45 -8.91
C ARG A 22 -19.46 -13.36 -7.88
N ASN A 23 -18.83 -13.45 -6.71
CA ASN A 23 -18.95 -12.45 -5.65
C ASN A 23 -18.43 -11.09 -6.13
N ARG A 24 -17.30 -11.07 -6.83
CA ARG A 24 -16.71 -9.86 -7.41
C ARG A 24 -17.68 -9.15 -8.35
N ILE A 25 -18.32 -9.89 -9.25
CA ILE A 25 -19.30 -9.34 -10.20
C ILE A 25 -20.52 -8.81 -9.46
N ALA A 26 -21.06 -9.57 -8.51
CA ALA A 26 -22.22 -9.17 -7.71
C ALA A 26 -21.96 -7.91 -6.88
N GLN A 27 -20.70 -7.70 -6.48
CA GLN A 27 -20.28 -6.57 -5.66
C GLN A 27 -19.91 -5.33 -6.49
N GLY A 28 -20.13 -5.28 -7.80
CA GLY A 28 -19.79 -4.11 -8.61
C GLY A 28 -18.39 -4.15 -9.21
N ASN A 29 -17.81 -5.34 -9.34
CA ASN A 29 -16.57 -5.61 -10.09
C ASN A 29 -15.32 -4.96 -9.47
N HIS A 30 -15.32 -4.76 -8.14
CA HIS A 30 -14.18 -4.25 -7.39
C HIS A 30 -13.00 -5.23 -7.37
N ASP A 31 -11.83 -4.73 -7.00
CA ASP A 31 -10.60 -5.51 -6.81
C ASP A 31 -10.48 -6.11 -5.40
N GLU A 32 -11.20 -5.54 -4.44
CA GLU A 32 -11.48 -6.16 -3.15
C GLU A 32 -12.80 -6.93 -3.19
N ILE A 33 -12.79 -8.18 -2.71
CA ILE A 33 -13.94 -9.08 -2.67
C ILE A 33 -14.25 -9.41 -1.22
N ILE A 34 -15.48 -9.11 -0.81
CA ILE A 34 -15.99 -9.50 0.50
C ILE A 34 -16.55 -10.92 0.38
N PHE A 35 -15.98 -11.85 1.14
CA PHE A 35 -16.41 -13.24 1.17
C PHE A 35 -17.04 -13.54 2.54
N PRO A 36 -18.38 -13.72 2.61
CA PRO A 36 -19.03 -14.10 3.86
C PRO A 36 -18.57 -15.51 4.26
N VAL A 37 -18.11 -15.68 5.50
CA VAL A 37 -17.66 -16.99 5.99
C VAL A 37 -18.85 -17.95 6.04
N PRO A 38 -18.79 -19.13 5.39
CA PRO A 38 -19.87 -20.11 5.44
C PRO A 38 -20.15 -20.58 6.87
N GLN A 39 -21.42 -20.84 7.19
CA GLN A 39 -21.83 -21.30 8.53
C GLN A 39 -21.11 -22.59 8.96
N ASP A 40 -20.84 -23.50 8.02
CA ASP A 40 -20.11 -24.73 8.31
C ASP A 40 -18.66 -24.52 8.77
N TRP A 41 -18.07 -23.35 8.50
CA TRP A 41 -16.71 -23.00 8.92
C TRP A 41 -16.67 -22.32 10.29
N LYS A 42 -17.83 -21.89 10.80
CA LYS A 42 -17.98 -21.17 12.07
C LYS A 42 -18.03 -22.14 13.26
N LYS A 43 -17.04 -23.04 13.33
CA LYS A 43 -16.95 -24.08 14.36
C LYS A 43 -15.59 -24.02 15.04
N VAL A 44 -15.59 -24.04 16.37
CA VAL A 44 -14.37 -24.08 17.19
C VAL A 44 -14.15 -25.49 17.72
N LEU A 45 -12.89 -25.90 17.76
CA LEU A 45 -12.49 -27.15 18.41
C LEU A 45 -12.50 -26.93 19.93
N ILE A 46 -13.24 -27.74 20.67
CA ILE A 46 -13.18 -27.76 22.14
C ILE A 46 -12.22 -28.89 22.54
N PRO A 47 -11.01 -28.58 23.03
CA PRO A 47 -10.01 -29.59 23.37
C PRO A 47 -10.21 -30.22 24.76
N PHE A 48 -11.37 -29.99 25.39
CA PHE A 48 -11.68 -30.43 26.75
C PHE A 48 -12.85 -31.43 26.72
N GLY A 49 -12.51 -32.74 26.75
CA GLY A 49 -13.43 -33.87 26.77
C GLY A 49 -12.78 -35.13 26.16
N ASP A 50 -13.39 -36.30 26.36
CA ASP A 50 -12.88 -37.59 25.80
C ASP A 50 -12.94 -37.65 24.26
N THR A 51 -13.57 -36.65 23.63
CA THR A 51 -13.65 -36.50 22.18
C THR A 51 -13.37 -35.06 21.79
N ASN A 52 -12.34 -34.86 20.95
CA ASN A 52 -12.06 -33.60 20.27
C ASN A 52 -13.25 -33.24 19.37
N THR A 53 -14.20 -32.45 19.88
CA THR A 53 -15.46 -32.14 19.20
C THR A 53 -15.47 -30.69 18.71
N TYR A 54 -15.99 -30.52 17.49
CA TYR A 54 -16.25 -29.21 16.90
C TYR A 54 -17.64 -28.73 17.31
N VAL A 55 -17.72 -27.52 17.86
CA VAL A 55 -18.98 -26.90 18.29
C VAL A 55 -19.18 -25.59 17.54
N ASN A 56 -20.43 -25.27 17.20
CA ASN A 56 -20.78 -24.01 16.53
C ASN A 56 -20.40 -22.81 17.41
N LEU A 57 -19.96 -21.72 16.78
CA LEU A 57 -19.73 -20.45 17.44
C LEU A 57 -21.03 -19.93 18.06
N ASN A 58 -21.03 -19.74 19.38
CA ASN A 58 -22.14 -19.14 20.12
C ASN A 58 -21.86 -17.66 20.37
N ASP A 59 -21.65 -16.90 19.30
CA ASP A 59 -21.42 -15.46 19.32
C ASP A 59 -22.34 -14.80 18.29
N PRO A 60 -23.21 -13.84 18.69
CA PRO A 60 -24.04 -13.08 17.75
C PRO A 60 -23.26 -12.38 16.63
N GLN A 61 -21.99 -12.06 16.86
CA GLN A 61 -21.10 -11.44 15.88
C GLN A 61 -20.57 -12.46 14.84
N ALA A 62 -20.64 -13.76 15.13
CA ALA A 62 -20.16 -14.81 14.24
C ALA A 62 -20.89 -14.80 12.89
N ASP A 63 -22.16 -14.37 12.86
CA ASP A 63 -22.94 -14.27 11.62
C ASP A 63 -22.33 -13.31 10.59
N PHE A 64 -21.56 -12.32 11.06
CA PHE A 64 -20.97 -11.27 10.22
C PHE A 64 -19.48 -11.50 9.91
N LEU A 65 -18.93 -12.66 10.30
CA LEU A 65 -17.57 -13.03 9.93
C LEU A 65 -17.41 -13.03 8.41
N ARG A 66 -16.41 -12.28 7.95
CA ARG A 66 -16.11 -12.08 6.53
C ARG A 66 -14.60 -12.12 6.29
N LEU A 67 -14.22 -12.61 5.13
CA LEU A 67 -12.86 -12.55 4.62
C LEU A 67 -12.81 -11.50 3.51
N LEU A 68 -11.71 -10.76 3.45
CA LEU A 68 -11.46 -9.79 2.39
C LEU A 68 -10.35 -10.33 1.50
N PHE A 69 -10.66 -10.52 0.21
CA PHE A 69 -9.68 -10.93 -0.79
C PHE A 69 -9.30 -9.73 -1.64
N LEU A 70 -8.01 -9.43 -1.74
CA LEU A 70 -7.49 -8.41 -2.64
C LEU A 70 -6.93 -9.07 -3.90
N LYS A 71 -7.40 -8.62 -5.06
CA LYS A 71 -6.83 -9.04 -6.35
C LYS A 71 -5.41 -8.48 -6.48
N ARG A 72 -4.44 -9.37 -6.66
CA ARG A 72 -3.03 -8.99 -6.88
C ARG A 72 -2.82 -8.58 -8.33
N GLU A 73 -2.83 -7.27 -8.59
CA GLU A 73 -2.47 -6.70 -9.89
C GLU A 73 -1.59 -5.45 -9.73
N PHE A 74 -0.87 -5.10 -10.80
CA PHE A 74 -0.14 -3.83 -10.87
C PHE A 74 -1.11 -2.74 -11.33
N ILE A 75 -1.36 -1.76 -10.45
CA ILE A 75 -2.28 -0.66 -10.70
C ILE A 75 -1.46 0.58 -11.10
N PRO A 76 -1.66 1.14 -12.31
CA PRO A 76 -0.93 2.33 -12.72
C PRO A 76 -1.38 3.56 -11.91
N LEU A 77 -0.43 4.40 -11.48
CA LEU A 77 -0.73 5.65 -10.79
C LEU A 77 -1.33 6.70 -11.75
N ASN A 78 -0.96 6.65 -13.03
CA ASN A 78 -1.39 7.58 -14.10
C ASN A 78 -1.16 9.06 -13.77
N LEU A 79 -0.09 9.36 -13.01
CA LEU A 79 0.37 10.71 -12.72
C LEU A 79 1.86 10.70 -12.41
N ASN A 80 2.49 11.88 -12.54
CA ASN A 80 3.88 12.08 -12.20
C ASN A 80 3.98 12.53 -10.73
N LEU A 81 4.74 11.80 -9.91
CA LEU A 81 4.85 12.09 -8.49
C LEU A 81 5.78 13.29 -8.25
N PRO A 82 5.39 14.24 -7.39
CA PRO A 82 6.29 15.28 -6.91
C PRO A 82 7.52 14.71 -6.22
N VAL A 83 8.67 15.38 -6.37
CA VAL A 83 9.92 15.07 -5.68
C VAL A 83 10.33 16.25 -4.80
N LEU A 84 10.63 15.96 -3.54
CA LEU A 84 11.00 16.94 -2.53
C LEU A 84 12.38 16.63 -1.95
N LEU A 85 13.14 17.66 -1.60
CA LEU A 85 14.33 17.52 -0.78
C LEU A 85 13.98 17.79 0.68
N PHE A 86 14.19 16.81 1.54
CA PHE A 86 14.13 16.98 2.98
C PHE A 86 15.52 17.25 3.55
N PHE A 87 15.62 18.27 4.40
CA PHE A 87 16.87 18.70 5.00
C PHE A 87 16.86 18.43 6.52
N PRO A 88 17.50 17.35 6.99
CA PRO A 88 17.57 17.07 8.42
C PRO A 88 18.23 18.22 9.19
N ILE A 89 17.59 18.66 10.28
CA ILE A 89 18.04 19.79 11.10
C ILE A 89 19.49 19.62 11.58
N LYS A 90 19.89 18.37 11.87
CA LYS A 90 21.26 18.02 12.30
C LYS A 90 22.34 18.54 11.35
N ASN A 91 22.04 18.62 10.05
CA ASN A 91 22.99 18.96 8.99
C ASN A 91 22.73 20.35 8.39
N SER A 92 21.81 21.15 8.95
CA SER A 92 21.34 22.42 8.35
C SER A 92 22.45 23.45 8.09
N LYS A 93 23.55 23.39 8.85
CA LYS A 93 24.70 24.29 8.65
C LYS A 93 25.48 24.01 7.35
N THR A 94 25.49 22.75 6.90
CA THR A 94 26.25 22.33 5.72
C THR A 94 25.37 21.99 4.53
N ILE A 95 24.16 21.47 4.78
CA ILE A 95 23.16 21.17 3.76
C ILE A 95 21.84 21.78 4.16
N ASN A 96 21.35 22.69 3.31
CA ASN A 96 20.11 23.41 3.50
C ASN A 96 19.53 23.79 2.13
N PRO A 97 18.24 24.20 2.09
CA PRO A 97 17.57 24.55 0.84
C PRO A 97 18.10 25.80 0.14
N GLN A 98 18.92 26.62 0.81
CA GLN A 98 19.57 27.77 0.15
C GLN A 98 20.81 27.36 -0.64
N LEU A 99 21.45 26.26 -0.24
CA LEU A 99 22.66 25.75 -0.87
C LEU A 99 22.35 24.71 -1.94
N TYR A 100 21.45 23.76 -1.67
CA TYR A 100 21.20 22.63 -2.56
C TYR A 100 19.82 22.70 -3.21
N THR A 101 19.78 22.41 -4.51
CA THR A 101 18.54 22.39 -5.30
C THR A 101 18.46 21.15 -6.18
N LEU A 102 17.24 20.71 -6.48
CA LEU A 102 17.03 19.68 -7.49
C LEU A 102 17.34 20.26 -8.87
N GLU A 103 18.09 19.52 -9.66
CA GLU A 103 18.33 19.85 -11.06
C GLU A 103 17.37 19.04 -11.95
N PRO A 104 16.62 19.69 -12.87
CA PRO A 104 15.82 18.96 -13.83
C PRO A 104 16.72 18.17 -14.79
N SER A 105 16.63 16.85 -14.73
CA SER A 105 17.29 15.93 -15.66
C SER A 105 16.49 14.62 -15.68
N PRO A 106 16.20 14.03 -16.85
CA PRO A 106 15.46 12.76 -16.92
C PRO A 106 16.02 11.74 -15.93
N PRO A 107 15.17 11.12 -15.10
CA PRO A 107 13.70 11.10 -15.18
C PRO A 107 12.97 12.28 -14.51
N LEU A 108 13.70 13.21 -13.88
CA LEU A 108 13.13 14.35 -13.18
C LEU A 108 12.86 15.51 -14.15
N ILE A 109 11.62 15.98 -14.18
CA ILE A 109 11.22 17.16 -14.95
C ILE A 109 10.76 18.27 -14.01
N LEU A 110 10.87 19.52 -14.45
CA LEU A 110 10.25 20.66 -13.78
C LEU A 110 8.99 21.06 -14.56
N ASN A 111 7.82 20.81 -13.97
CA ASN A 111 6.54 21.10 -14.58
C ASN A 111 5.75 22.07 -13.68
N ARG A 112 5.43 23.26 -14.20
CA ARG A 112 4.71 24.32 -13.46
C ARG A 112 5.33 24.64 -12.09
N GLY A 113 6.66 24.60 -11.99
CA GLY A 113 7.40 24.87 -10.75
C GLY A 113 7.47 23.70 -9.77
N ILE A 114 6.96 22.52 -10.14
CA ILE A 114 7.02 21.30 -9.33
C ILE A 114 7.99 20.32 -9.99
N TYR A 115 8.98 19.84 -9.23
CA TYR A 115 9.84 18.74 -9.66
C TYR A 115 9.06 17.44 -9.61
N GLN A 116 9.02 16.70 -10.70
CA GLN A 116 8.20 15.49 -10.85
C GLN A 116 8.98 14.37 -11.53
N ILE A 117 8.76 13.13 -11.10
CA ILE A 117 9.25 11.94 -11.80
C ILE A 117 8.38 11.68 -13.03
N ASP A 118 8.98 11.78 -14.22
CA ASP A 118 8.33 11.56 -15.52
C ASP A 118 8.56 10.14 -16.03
N VAL A 119 8.16 9.16 -15.22
CA VAL A 119 8.05 7.77 -15.67
C VAL A 119 6.75 7.14 -15.20
N PRO A 120 6.18 6.20 -15.96
CA PRO A 120 5.01 5.45 -15.52
C PRO A 120 5.30 4.63 -14.26
N LEU A 121 4.61 4.96 -13.18
CA LEU A 121 4.69 4.25 -11.90
C LEU A 121 3.45 3.39 -11.67
N TYR A 122 3.66 2.25 -11.00
CA TYR A 122 2.64 1.29 -10.64
C TYR A 122 2.71 1.00 -9.15
N ALA A 123 1.58 0.66 -8.55
CA ALA A 123 1.50 0.13 -7.19
C ALA A 123 0.93 -1.29 -7.21
N LYS A 124 1.23 -2.05 -6.16
CA LYS A 124 0.78 -3.43 -5.99
C LYS A 124 0.40 -3.66 -4.52
N ASP A 125 -0.41 -4.69 -4.27
CA ASP A 125 -0.81 -5.15 -2.94
C ASP A 125 -1.61 -4.11 -2.11
N VAL A 126 -2.21 -3.16 -2.83
CA VAL A 126 -3.19 -2.17 -2.35
C VAL A 126 -4.37 -2.15 -3.32
N SER A 127 -5.51 -1.62 -2.89
CA SER A 127 -6.67 -1.50 -3.77
C SER A 127 -6.67 -0.24 -4.63
N LYS A 128 -7.42 -0.29 -5.73
CA LYS A 128 -7.69 0.86 -6.62
C LYS A 128 -8.33 1.99 -5.86
N LEU A 129 -9.32 1.68 -5.02
CA LEU A 129 -9.99 2.69 -4.20
C LEU A 129 -9.01 3.40 -3.27
N PHE A 130 -8.12 2.64 -2.61
CA PHE A 130 -7.07 3.23 -1.80
C PHE A 130 -6.22 4.20 -2.63
N LEU A 131 -5.72 3.76 -3.79
CA LEU A 131 -4.90 4.60 -4.66
C LEU A 131 -5.66 5.84 -5.15
N ASP A 132 -6.93 5.73 -5.50
CA ASP A 132 -7.75 6.87 -5.91
C ASP A 132 -7.88 7.92 -4.81
N VAL A 133 -7.92 7.50 -3.54
CA VAL A 133 -7.91 8.40 -2.39
C VAL A 133 -6.54 9.06 -2.19
N VAL A 134 -5.45 8.28 -2.25
CA VAL A 134 -4.13 8.78 -1.83
C VAL A 134 -3.31 9.43 -2.94
N LYS A 135 -3.42 8.99 -4.21
CA LYS A 135 -2.43 9.26 -5.27
C LYS A 135 -2.12 10.74 -5.54
N ASN A 136 -3.08 11.64 -5.28
CA ASN A 136 -2.91 13.08 -5.48
C ASN A 136 -2.18 13.78 -4.31
N ASN A 137 -1.98 13.06 -3.20
CA ASN A 137 -1.40 13.55 -1.96
C ASN A 137 -0.13 12.75 -1.58
N ILE A 138 0.56 12.19 -2.57
CA ILE A 138 1.82 11.46 -2.37
C ILE A 138 2.98 12.26 -2.96
N ALA A 139 4.11 12.26 -2.27
CA ALA A 139 5.37 12.79 -2.77
C ALA A 139 6.52 11.78 -2.55
N LEU A 140 7.57 11.90 -3.36
CA LEU A 140 8.84 11.22 -3.16
C LEU A 140 9.78 12.19 -2.43
N THR A 141 10.19 11.83 -1.23
CA THR A 141 11.02 12.70 -0.40
C THR A 141 12.43 12.14 -0.32
N ILE A 142 13.40 12.90 -0.83
CA ILE A 142 14.82 12.61 -0.81
C ILE A 142 15.43 13.21 0.46
N VAL A 143 15.99 12.38 1.32
CA VAL A 143 16.63 12.82 2.57
C VAL A 143 18.06 13.25 2.28
N MET A 144 18.33 14.54 2.40
CA MET A 144 19.65 15.09 2.14
C MET A 144 20.64 14.75 3.26
N SER A 145 21.83 14.32 2.87
CA SER A 145 22.93 13.99 3.78
C SER A 145 24.27 14.52 3.24
N PRO A 146 25.24 14.83 4.13
CA PRO A 146 26.58 15.26 3.72
C PRO A 146 27.17 14.30 2.70
N PRO A 147 27.84 14.79 1.64
CA PRO A 147 28.47 13.90 0.68
C PRO A 147 29.48 13.01 1.39
N HIS A 148 29.23 11.70 1.40
CA HIS A 148 30.13 10.67 1.91
C HIS A 148 30.52 9.75 0.75
N LYS A 149 31.64 9.02 0.88
CA LYS A 149 32.17 8.18 -0.22
C LYS A 149 31.18 7.12 -0.76
N ASN A 150 30.13 6.78 -0.01
CA ASN A 150 29.01 5.95 -0.47
C ASN A 150 27.76 6.84 -0.63
N ASN A 151 27.51 7.31 -1.85
CA ASN A 151 26.35 8.12 -2.25
C ASN A 151 25.04 7.29 -2.34
N THR A 152 24.72 6.48 -1.33
CA THR A 152 23.39 5.87 -1.26
C THR A 152 22.41 6.88 -0.69
N ILE A 153 21.32 7.14 -1.42
CA ILE A 153 20.32 8.09 -0.99
C ILE A 153 19.16 7.39 -0.31
N ASN A 154 18.83 7.92 0.85
CA ASN A 154 17.63 7.55 1.55
C ASN A 154 16.48 8.36 0.97
N TRP A 155 15.47 7.68 0.47
CA TRP A 155 14.24 8.28 0.03
C TRP A 155 13.05 7.54 0.62
N ALA A 156 11.90 8.21 0.67
CA ALA A 156 10.66 7.64 1.15
C ALA A 156 9.49 8.14 0.32
N ILE A 157 8.41 7.36 0.33
CA ILE A 157 7.10 7.80 -0.11
C ILE A 157 6.46 8.52 1.08
N GLU A 158 6.09 9.78 0.88
CA GLU A 158 5.46 10.61 1.91
C GLU A 158 4.00 10.88 1.53
N PHE A 159 3.12 10.75 2.51
CA PHE A 159 1.68 11.00 2.37
C PHE A 159 1.32 12.31 3.06
N ILE A 160 0.73 13.23 2.31
CA ILE A 160 0.34 14.54 2.79
C ILE A 160 -1.08 14.48 3.34
N ASP A 161 -1.22 14.84 4.63
CA ASP A 161 -2.50 14.86 5.35
C ASP A 161 -3.16 13.47 5.48
N GLU A 162 -2.41 12.52 6.03
CA GLU A 162 -2.83 11.13 6.24
C GLU A 162 -4.19 10.98 6.94
N LYS A 163 -4.50 11.87 7.89
CA LYS A 163 -5.76 11.81 8.64
C LYS A 163 -6.96 12.11 7.76
N THR A 164 -6.87 13.12 6.89
CA THR A 164 -7.93 13.42 5.92
C THR A 164 -8.05 12.30 4.89
N LEU A 165 -6.93 11.74 4.43
CA LEU A 165 -6.92 10.60 3.52
C LEU A 165 -7.58 9.36 4.13
N GLU A 166 -7.29 9.06 5.40
CA GLU A 166 -7.90 7.95 6.14
C GLU A 166 -9.43 8.13 6.19
N ASN A 167 -9.90 9.32 6.57
CA ASN A 167 -11.33 9.61 6.65
C ASN A 167 -12.03 9.45 5.28
N ARG A 168 -11.44 9.98 4.21
CA ARG A 168 -11.98 9.81 2.85
C ARG A 168 -12.04 8.35 2.42
N PHE A 169 -11.03 7.56 2.78
CA PHE A 169 -11.03 6.13 2.50
C PHE A 169 -12.13 5.41 3.28
N VAL A 170 -12.31 5.74 4.57
CA VAL A 170 -13.41 5.20 5.38
C VAL A 170 -14.76 5.52 4.75
N GLU A 171 -15.01 6.79 4.42
CA GLU A 171 -16.27 7.25 3.82
C GLU A 171 -16.55 6.54 2.49
N ALA A 172 -15.54 6.39 1.64
CA ALA A 172 -15.68 5.72 0.35
C ALA A 172 -16.00 4.22 0.49
N ILE A 173 -15.33 3.52 1.42
CA ILE A 173 -15.63 2.12 1.71
C ILE A 173 -17.02 1.98 2.31
N MET A 174 -17.38 2.84 3.27
CA MET A 174 -18.72 2.82 3.85
C MET A 174 -19.76 2.98 2.75
N ALA A 175 -19.63 3.97 1.87
CA ALA A 175 -20.55 4.18 0.75
C ALA A 175 -20.63 2.95 -0.18
N GLN A 176 -19.50 2.31 -0.48
CA GLN A 176 -19.46 1.09 -1.29
C GLN A 176 -20.15 -0.09 -0.61
N GLU A 177 -19.86 -0.34 0.67
CA GLU A 177 -20.45 -1.44 1.45
C GLU A 177 -21.95 -1.23 1.68
N HIS A 178 -22.42 0.02 1.85
CA HIS A 178 -23.85 0.33 1.97
C HIS A 178 -24.65 -0.04 0.70
N GLY A 179 -24.03 0.06 -0.48
CA GLY A 179 -24.69 -0.33 -1.74
C GLY A 179 -24.76 -1.84 -1.96
N ILE A 180 -23.88 -2.59 -1.30
CA ILE A 180 -23.71 -4.05 -1.46
C ILE A 180 -24.42 -4.83 -0.34
N LEU A 181 -24.39 -4.29 0.88
CA LEU A 181 -24.93 -4.89 2.08
C LEU A 181 -26.13 -4.05 2.54
N HIS A 182 -27.34 -4.60 2.45
CA HIS A 182 -28.57 -3.91 2.86
C HIS A 182 -28.69 -3.73 4.38
N ASP A 183 -27.92 -4.46 5.18
CA ASP A 183 -27.92 -4.35 6.64
C ASP A 183 -26.69 -3.59 7.16
N PHE A 184 -26.95 -2.43 7.77
CA PHE A 184 -25.97 -1.50 8.36
C PHE A 184 -25.19 -2.08 9.55
N ALA A 185 -25.61 -3.22 10.10
CA ALA A 185 -25.35 -3.55 11.50
C ALA A 185 -23.87 -3.84 11.86
N LEU A 186 -22.95 -3.99 10.90
CA LEU A 186 -21.59 -4.47 11.20
C LEU A 186 -20.45 -3.94 10.32
N ILE A 187 -20.57 -2.73 9.77
CA ILE A 187 -19.41 -2.08 9.15
C ILE A 187 -18.42 -1.68 10.25
N ASP A 188 -17.37 -2.48 10.43
CA ASP A 188 -16.31 -2.21 11.39
C ASP A 188 -15.35 -1.13 10.85
N GLU A 189 -15.64 0.12 11.20
CA GLU A 189 -14.78 1.27 10.89
C GLU A 189 -13.33 1.07 11.36
N THR A 190 -13.12 0.40 12.51
CA THR A 190 -11.78 0.18 13.05
C THR A 190 -10.97 -0.70 12.12
N SER A 191 -11.58 -1.78 11.61
CA SER A 191 -10.96 -2.65 10.59
C SER A 191 -10.67 -1.90 9.28
N ILE A 192 -11.57 -1.01 8.84
CA ILE A 192 -11.36 -0.20 7.63
C ILE A 192 -10.17 0.74 7.81
N ARG A 193 -10.08 1.45 8.94
CA ARG A 193 -8.94 2.33 9.28
C ARG A 193 -7.64 1.54 9.39
N HIS A 194 -7.68 0.36 10.02
CA HIS A 194 -6.53 -0.52 10.09
C HIS A 194 -6.05 -0.95 8.68
N ARG A 195 -6.97 -1.31 7.79
CA ARG A 195 -6.66 -1.65 6.39
C ARG A 195 -6.00 -0.47 5.67
N PHE A 196 -6.50 0.75 5.84
CA PHE A 196 -5.89 1.96 5.28
C PHE A 196 -4.42 2.12 5.72
N ARG A 197 -4.17 2.02 7.03
CA ARG A 197 -2.81 2.14 7.60
C ARG A 197 -1.88 1.03 7.10
N GLU A 198 -2.38 -0.19 6.96
CA GLU A 198 -1.62 -1.29 6.38
C GLU A 198 -1.28 -1.05 4.91
N TYR A 199 -2.17 -0.45 4.12
CA TYR A 199 -1.89 -0.05 2.75
C TYR A 199 -0.87 1.09 2.67
N LEU A 200 -0.96 2.12 3.52
CA LEU A 200 0.07 3.16 3.62
C LEU A 200 1.45 2.55 3.90
N ARG A 201 1.52 1.68 4.92
CA ARG A 201 2.78 1.06 5.37
C ARG A 201 3.43 0.16 4.31
N LYS A 202 2.63 -0.51 3.50
CA LYS A 202 3.10 -1.48 2.49
C LYS A 202 3.25 -0.86 1.10
N LEU A 203 2.77 0.35 0.88
CA LEU A 203 2.77 0.96 -0.45
C LEU A 203 4.19 0.96 -0.99
N SER A 204 4.34 0.32 -2.15
CA SER A 204 5.59 0.22 -2.89
C SER A 204 5.31 0.61 -4.33
N LEU A 205 6.24 1.35 -4.92
CA LEU A 205 6.16 1.78 -6.31
C LEU A 205 6.99 0.86 -7.19
N PHE A 206 6.52 0.64 -8.40
CA PHE A 206 7.11 -0.27 -9.37
C PHE A 206 7.17 0.39 -10.75
N LEU A 207 8.16 -0.02 -11.55
CA LEU A 207 8.27 0.33 -12.96
C LEU A 207 7.39 -0.60 -13.81
N LYS A 208 7.26 -0.26 -15.10
CA LYS A 208 6.45 -1.03 -16.06
C LYS A 208 6.86 -2.50 -16.21
N ASP A 209 8.14 -2.81 -15.97
CA ASP A 209 8.65 -4.18 -16.03
C ASP A 209 8.43 -4.98 -14.72
N GLY A 210 7.78 -4.37 -13.73
CA GLY A 210 7.47 -4.97 -12.43
C GLY A 210 8.63 -4.90 -11.42
N SER A 211 9.76 -4.29 -11.78
CA SER A 211 10.84 -4.04 -10.83
C SER A 211 10.44 -2.95 -9.83
N PRO A 212 10.84 -3.06 -8.54
CA PRO A 212 10.63 -1.99 -7.58
C PRO A 212 11.29 -0.70 -8.04
N LEU A 213 10.64 0.43 -7.78
CA LEU A 213 11.23 1.74 -7.97
C LEU A 213 12.50 1.85 -7.10
N ASP A 214 13.62 2.13 -7.72
CA ASP A 214 14.91 2.32 -7.03
C ASP A 214 15.48 3.67 -7.46
N LEU A 215 15.38 4.65 -6.55
CA LEU A 215 15.88 6.01 -6.78
C LEU A 215 17.27 6.14 -6.18
N SER A 216 18.21 6.58 -7.01
CA SER A 216 19.47 7.14 -6.54
C SER A 216 19.52 8.63 -6.91
N ALA A 217 20.47 9.34 -6.34
CA ALA A 217 20.78 10.68 -6.80
C ALA A 217 22.29 10.93 -6.70
N GLU A 218 22.75 11.88 -7.49
CA GLU A 218 24.11 12.34 -7.49
C GLU A 218 24.12 13.82 -7.11
N ILE A 219 25.09 14.20 -6.28
CA ILE A 219 25.31 15.60 -5.94
C ILE A 219 26.53 16.05 -6.73
N SER A 220 26.32 16.95 -7.70
CA SER A 220 27.40 17.61 -8.43
C SER A 220 27.40 19.09 -8.09
N GLY A 221 28.41 19.51 -7.34
CA GLY A 221 28.46 20.84 -6.73
C GLY A 221 27.30 21.06 -5.77
N ASN A 222 26.36 21.92 -6.15
CA ASN A 222 25.19 22.30 -5.36
C ASN A 222 23.86 21.80 -5.96
N LYS A 223 23.95 20.94 -6.97
CA LYS A 223 22.82 20.39 -7.72
C LYS A 223 22.64 18.92 -7.38
N VAL A 224 21.39 18.53 -7.19
CA VAL A 224 20.98 17.15 -6.90
C VAL A 224 20.29 16.57 -8.14
N PHE A 225 20.85 15.50 -8.70
CA PHE A 225 20.38 14.83 -9.91
C PHE A 225 19.77 13.48 -9.55
N ILE A 226 18.50 13.24 -9.85
CA ILE A 226 17.87 11.94 -9.62
C ILE A 226 18.25 10.98 -10.76
N ILE A 227 18.60 9.74 -10.42
CA ILE A 227 19.04 8.70 -11.36
C ILE A 227 18.21 7.43 -11.12
N PHE A 228 17.90 6.70 -12.19
CA PHE A 228 17.39 5.32 -12.12
C PHE A 228 18.52 4.33 -12.30
N GLU A 229 18.65 3.37 -11.39
CA GLU A 229 19.41 2.16 -11.69
C GLU A 229 18.50 1.18 -12.46
N ASP A 230 18.52 1.23 -13.79
CA ASP A 230 17.93 0.16 -14.58
C ASP A 230 18.82 -1.09 -14.44
N LYS A 231 18.34 -2.10 -13.70
CA LYS A 231 19.12 -3.33 -13.40
C LYS A 231 19.51 -4.11 -14.66
N LYS A 232 18.99 -3.75 -15.85
CA LYS A 232 19.41 -4.33 -17.13
C LYS A 232 20.85 -3.95 -17.54
N GLU A 233 21.40 -2.83 -17.08
CA GLU A 233 22.76 -2.43 -17.48
C GLU A 233 23.87 -3.15 -16.72
N LYS A 234 23.61 -3.69 -15.51
CA LYS A 234 24.64 -4.43 -14.74
C LYS A 234 25.04 -5.77 -15.38
N VAL A 235 24.32 -6.28 -16.37
CA VAL A 235 24.66 -7.53 -17.07
C VAL A 235 25.56 -7.28 -18.30
N ALA A 236 25.60 -6.05 -18.82
CA ALA A 236 26.36 -5.73 -20.05
C ALA A 236 27.83 -5.33 -19.80
N SER A 237 28.22 -5.08 -18.54
CA SER A 237 29.55 -4.54 -18.20
C SER A 237 30.45 -5.55 -17.46
N LYS A 238 30.53 -6.80 -17.93
CA LYS A 238 31.69 -7.67 -17.66
C LYS A 238 32.48 -7.83 -18.96
N PRO A 239 33.61 -7.13 -19.13
CA PRO A 239 34.57 -7.49 -20.16
C PRO A 239 35.28 -8.79 -19.75
N ASN A 240 35.42 -9.71 -20.72
CA ASN A 240 36.32 -10.85 -20.65
C ASN A 240 37.78 -10.42 -20.49
#